data_AF-A0A9W7EIN8-F1
#
_entry.id   AF-A0A9W7EIN8-F1
#
_cell.length_a   1.000
_cell.length_b   1.000
_cell.length_c   1.000
_cell.angle_alpha   90.00
_cell.angle_beta   90.00
_cell.angle_gamma   90.00
#
_symmetry.space_group_name_H-M   'P 1'
#
loop_
_entity.id
_entity.type
_entity.pdbx_description
1 polymer ?
#
loop_
_entity_poly.entity_id
_entity_poly.type
_entity_poly.pdbx_seq_one_letter_code
_entity_poly.pdbx_strand_id
1 'polypeptide(L)'
;MCGEIRIYHKLSRLTKPFQRWSYARGRHFTQYYLKYFMTKYTAKFIRKRAKAGVGYVFRDKEVKTLAGGIVEYMLKHSKKDDPELTPDLLIEEIKRLLISLDEIHKREEEREEEIQRVCCGMFKRKLSPNLEFSERSNSGRSRSTYFEVLQQRQVVADIEAIEVNMADLIPTLKAVSNYALSLHKCCIKNVGLDHGKVKEYWLNRGPRMAATMLVYTLYSFIITELTGSMTFSDRIRTVLIAGMAILVAFFMLYFRLPDAISSSICRSAHDFYVETKEKDFYAAGVISIRRRGDSFND
;
A
#
# COMPACT_ATOMS: atom_id res chain seq x y z
N MET A 1 17.48 46.94 -1.30
CA MET A 1 17.02 45.55 -1.53
C MET A 1 15.52 45.42 -1.90
N CYS A 2 14.80 46.48 -2.31
CA CYS A 2 13.38 46.38 -2.69
C CYS A 2 13.11 46.10 -4.19
N GLY A 3 14.15 45.96 -5.01
CA GLY A 3 14.01 45.78 -6.47
C GLY A 3 13.79 44.34 -6.93
N GLU A 4 14.33 43.34 -6.22
CA GLU A 4 14.26 41.93 -6.64
C GLU A 4 12.85 41.34 -6.54
N ILE A 5 12.03 41.81 -5.59
CA ILE A 5 10.69 41.26 -5.33
C ILE A 5 9.75 41.44 -6.55
N ARG A 6 9.95 42.47 -7.37
CA ARG A 6 9.03 42.82 -8.46
C ARG A 6 9.19 41.92 -9.70
N ILE A 7 10.38 41.36 -9.93
CA ILE A 7 10.66 40.48 -11.08
C ILE A 7 10.01 39.10 -10.87
N TYR A 8 10.04 38.57 -9.64
CA TYR A 8 9.40 37.30 -9.30
C TYR A 8 7.89 37.30 -9.56
N HIS A 9 7.23 38.45 -9.37
CA HIS A 9 5.77 38.53 -9.48
C HIS A 9 5.27 38.41 -10.94
N LYS A 10 6.05 38.85 -11.95
CA LYS A 10 5.68 38.72 -13.37
C LYS A 10 5.94 37.32 -13.93
N LEU A 11 7.07 36.70 -13.58
CA LEU A 11 7.38 35.31 -13.97
C LEU A 11 6.34 34.31 -13.44
N SER A 12 5.73 34.60 -12.28
CA SER A 12 4.68 33.77 -11.69
C SER A 12 3.47 33.53 -12.62
N ARG A 13 3.14 34.46 -13.53
CA ARG A 13 1.97 34.32 -14.40
C ARG A 13 2.18 33.30 -15.52
N LEU A 14 3.40 33.24 -16.08
CA LEU A 14 3.76 32.26 -17.11
C LEU A 14 3.90 30.85 -16.54
N THR A 15 4.29 30.72 -15.27
CA THR A 15 4.45 29.42 -14.62
C THR A 15 3.16 28.83 -14.07
N LYS A 16 2.06 29.59 -14.00
CA LYS A 16 0.78 29.13 -13.41
C LYS A 16 0.22 27.85 -14.04
N PRO A 17 0.14 27.70 -15.38
CA PRO A 17 -0.34 26.46 -15.99
C PRO A 17 0.53 25.26 -15.61
N PHE A 18 1.85 25.41 -15.67
CA PHE A 18 2.80 24.37 -15.26
C PHE A 18 2.68 24.01 -13.79
N GLN A 19 2.55 25.01 -12.91
CA GLN A 19 2.32 24.79 -11.49
C GLN A 19 1.03 24.01 -11.25
N ARG A 20 -0.10 24.44 -11.83
CA ARG A 20 -1.39 23.73 -11.70
C ARG A 20 -1.30 22.28 -12.18
N TRP A 21 -0.66 22.06 -13.32
CA TRP A 21 -0.42 20.71 -13.86
C TRP A 21 0.46 19.88 -12.92
N SER A 22 1.56 20.45 -12.42
CA SER A 22 2.48 19.78 -11.50
C SER A 22 1.80 19.43 -10.18
N TYR A 23 0.97 20.33 -9.63
CA TYR A 23 0.17 20.07 -8.41
C TYR A 23 -0.85 18.97 -8.67
N ALA A 24 -1.54 18.98 -9.81
CA ALA A 24 -2.49 17.93 -10.17
C ALA A 24 -1.81 16.56 -10.30
N ARG A 25 -0.64 16.49 -10.96
CA ARG A 25 0.14 15.25 -11.06
C ARG A 25 0.77 14.82 -9.74
N GLY A 26 1.28 15.76 -8.96
CA GLY A 26 1.78 15.49 -7.61
C GLY A 26 0.70 14.86 -6.73
N ARG A 27 -0.55 15.38 -6.77
CA ARG A 27 -1.68 14.77 -6.05
C ARG A 27 -1.99 13.36 -6.53
N HIS A 28 -2.03 13.14 -7.84
CA HIS A 28 -2.28 11.81 -8.41
C HIS A 28 -1.23 10.78 -7.96
N PHE A 29 0.07 11.10 -8.08
CA PHE A 29 1.15 10.23 -7.61
C PHE A 29 1.09 10.02 -6.10
N THR A 30 0.75 11.08 -5.35
CA THR A 30 0.62 10.97 -3.90
C THR A 30 -0.47 9.97 -3.51
N GLN A 31 -1.66 10.03 -4.11
CA GLN A 31 -2.74 9.08 -3.82
C GLN A 31 -2.31 7.63 -4.10
N TYR A 32 -1.62 7.41 -5.21
CA TYR A 32 -1.08 6.09 -5.57
C TYR A 32 -0.09 5.57 -4.52
N TYR A 33 0.94 6.36 -4.18
CA TYR A 33 1.97 5.94 -3.23
C TYR A 33 1.45 5.87 -1.79
N LEU A 34 0.49 6.72 -1.42
CA LEU A 34 -0.20 6.66 -0.14
C LEU A 34 -0.92 5.32 0.01
N LYS A 35 -1.72 4.92 -1.00
CA LYS A 35 -2.36 3.59 -1.03
C LYS A 35 -1.32 2.48 -0.88
N TYR A 36 -0.29 2.50 -1.72
CA TYR A 36 0.75 1.47 -1.73
C TYR A 36 1.48 1.32 -0.38
N PHE A 37 2.02 2.41 0.17
CA PHE A 37 2.80 2.34 1.41
C PHE A 37 1.93 2.09 2.63
N MET A 38 0.72 2.65 2.70
CA MET A 38 -0.19 2.35 3.80
C MET A 38 -0.56 0.87 3.82
N THR A 39 -0.96 0.29 2.67
CA THR A 39 -1.28 -1.14 2.61
C THR A 39 -0.09 -2.00 3.00
N LYS A 40 1.12 -1.67 2.49
CA LYS A 40 2.37 -2.37 2.84
C LYS A 40 2.63 -2.36 4.34
N TYR A 41 2.58 -1.20 4.98
CA TYR A 41 2.94 -1.07 6.40
C TYR A 41 1.83 -1.55 7.36
N THR A 42 0.56 -1.43 6.99
CA THR A 42 -0.55 -2.07 7.73
C THR A 42 -0.43 -3.59 7.68
N ALA A 43 -0.17 -4.18 6.50
CA ALA A 43 0.07 -5.62 6.40
C ALA A 43 1.32 -6.06 7.18
N LYS A 44 2.39 -5.24 7.19
CA LYS A 44 3.60 -5.52 7.97
C LYS A 44 3.33 -5.48 9.48
N PHE A 45 2.48 -4.56 9.93
CA PHE A 45 2.05 -4.46 11.33
C PHE A 45 1.25 -5.70 11.76
N ILE A 46 0.22 -6.09 11.00
CA ILE A 46 -0.61 -7.27 11.28
C ILE A 46 0.27 -8.53 11.40
N ARG A 47 1.14 -8.80 10.41
CA ARG A 47 2.04 -9.96 10.45
C ARG A 47 2.97 -9.93 11.65
N LYS A 48 3.45 -8.75 12.04
CA LYS A 48 4.42 -8.63 13.13
C LYS A 48 3.76 -8.91 14.49
N ARG A 49 2.49 -8.49 14.68
CA ARG A 49 1.69 -8.83 15.87
C ARG A 49 1.41 -10.33 15.96
N ALA A 50 0.98 -10.95 14.86
CA ALA A 50 0.77 -12.39 14.79
C ALA A 50 2.05 -13.18 15.15
N LYS A 51 3.22 -12.76 14.62
CA LYS A 51 4.52 -13.36 14.96
C LYS A 51 4.93 -13.22 16.43
N ALA A 52 4.35 -12.26 17.15
CA ALA A 52 4.60 -12.08 18.57
C ALA A 52 3.53 -12.72 19.46
N GLY A 53 2.56 -13.44 18.87
CA GLY A 53 1.45 -14.02 19.62
C GLY A 53 0.52 -12.97 20.23
N VAL A 54 0.44 -11.77 19.64
CA VAL A 54 -0.39 -10.69 20.16
C VAL A 54 -1.67 -10.56 19.32
N GLY A 55 -2.78 -11.10 19.85
CA GLY A 55 -4.10 -11.04 19.23
C GLY A 55 -4.32 -12.09 18.13
N TYR A 56 -5.35 -11.87 17.31
CA TYR A 56 -5.81 -12.80 16.30
C TYR A 56 -4.80 -12.98 15.15
N VAL A 57 -4.62 -14.23 14.70
CA VAL A 57 -3.69 -14.61 13.63
C VAL A 57 -4.43 -14.79 12.32
N PHE A 58 -4.27 -13.84 11.41
CA PHE A 58 -4.81 -13.90 10.05
C PHE A 58 -3.92 -14.72 9.10
N ARG A 59 -4.53 -15.38 8.10
CA ARG A 59 -3.82 -16.01 6.97
C ARG A 59 -3.18 -14.95 6.07
N ASP A 60 -2.10 -15.27 5.35
CA ASP A 60 -1.38 -14.26 4.54
C ASP A 60 -2.25 -13.65 3.43
N LYS A 61 -3.16 -14.43 2.82
CA LYS A 61 -4.15 -13.93 1.86
C LYS A 61 -5.07 -12.89 2.52
N GLU A 62 -5.62 -13.21 3.70
CA GLU A 62 -6.49 -12.31 4.48
C GLU A 62 -5.78 -11.02 4.87
N VAL A 63 -4.51 -11.10 5.31
CA VAL A 63 -3.73 -9.91 5.66
C VAL A 63 -3.63 -8.91 4.51
N LYS A 64 -3.40 -9.40 3.28
CA LYS A 64 -3.29 -8.53 2.10
C LYS A 64 -4.63 -7.89 1.76
N THR A 65 -5.71 -8.69 1.73
CA THR A 65 -7.06 -8.19 1.44
C THR A 65 -7.54 -7.21 2.50
N LEU A 66 -7.36 -7.54 3.77
CA LEU A 66 -7.72 -6.72 4.91
C LEU A 66 -6.97 -5.38 4.88
N ALA A 67 -5.63 -5.40 4.77
CA ALA A 67 -4.84 -4.18 4.70
C ALA A 67 -5.16 -3.34 3.45
N GLY A 68 -5.48 -3.98 2.32
CA GLY A 68 -5.91 -3.30 1.10
C GLY A 68 -7.27 -2.60 1.29
N GLY A 69 -8.27 -3.34 1.79
CA GLY A 69 -9.63 -2.86 1.99
C GLY A 69 -9.73 -1.75 3.03
N ILE A 70 -9.02 -1.87 4.16
CA ILE A 70 -8.91 -0.81 5.17
C ILE A 70 -8.43 0.49 4.52
N VAL A 71 -7.29 0.42 3.81
CA VAL A 71 -6.68 1.61 3.21
C VAL A 71 -7.55 2.19 2.11
N GLU A 72 -8.19 1.35 1.30
CA GLU A 72 -9.11 1.80 0.27
C GLU A 72 -10.34 2.52 0.85
N TYR A 73 -10.94 1.96 1.89
CA TYR A 73 -12.03 2.60 2.62
C TYR A 73 -11.61 3.94 3.20
N MET A 74 -10.45 3.99 3.87
CA MET A 74 -9.92 5.22 4.43
C MET A 74 -9.70 6.30 3.36
N LEU A 75 -9.08 5.96 2.24
CA LEU A 75 -8.81 6.92 1.17
C LEU A 75 -10.09 7.41 0.48
N LYS A 76 -11.14 6.58 0.43
CA LYS A 76 -12.44 6.95 -0.12
C LYS A 76 -13.17 7.99 0.75
N HIS A 77 -13.06 7.86 2.08
CA HIS A 77 -13.72 8.71 3.07
C HIS A 77 -12.84 9.81 3.67
N SER A 78 -11.56 9.89 3.28
CA SER A 78 -10.65 10.97 3.69
C SER A 78 -10.89 12.29 2.92
N LYS A 79 -12.02 12.47 2.24
CA LYS A 79 -12.30 13.72 1.53
C LYS A 79 -12.52 14.83 2.56
N LYS A 80 -12.12 16.05 2.18
CA LYS A 80 -11.89 17.22 3.06
C LYS A 80 -13.09 17.64 3.92
N ASP A 81 -14.28 17.12 3.63
CA ASP A 81 -15.56 17.54 4.21
C ASP A 81 -16.36 16.37 4.82
N ASP A 82 -15.79 15.16 4.92
CA ASP A 82 -16.46 14.02 5.54
C ASP A 82 -16.31 14.03 7.08
N PRO A 83 -17.30 13.52 7.83
CA PRO A 83 -17.22 13.40 9.29
C PRO A 83 -15.96 12.64 9.70
N GLU A 84 -15.35 13.07 10.82
CA GLU A 84 -14.07 12.58 11.29
C GLU A 84 -14.05 11.04 11.30
N LEU A 85 -13.24 10.44 10.42
CA LEU A 85 -13.14 9.00 10.28
C LEU A 85 -12.74 8.38 11.62
N THR A 86 -13.71 7.78 12.32
CA THR A 86 -13.50 7.19 13.64
C THR A 86 -12.98 5.75 13.54
N PRO A 87 -12.25 5.26 14.56
CA PRO A 87 -11.86 3.85 14.64
C PRO A 87 -13.06 2.89 14.54
N ASP A 88 -14.21 3.27 15.09
CA ASP A 88 -15.41 2.43 15.11
C ASP A 88 -16.00 2.20 13.71
N LEU A 89 -16.07 3.26 12.88
CA LEU A 89 -16.49 3.12 11.48
C LEU A 89 -15.55 2.19 10.71
N LEU A 90 -14.25 2.30 10.97
CA LEU A 90 -13.25 1.45 10.34
C LEU A 90 -13.36 -0.01 10.80
N ILE A 91 -13.70 -0.25 12.07
CA ILE A 91 -13.95 -1.59 12.61
C ILE A 91 -15.15 -2.24 11.94
N GLU A 92 -16.25 -1.50 11.75
CA GLU A 92 -17.43 -2.04 11.06
C GLU A 92 -17.12 -2.40 9.60
N GLU A 93 -16.32 -1.60 8.91
CA GLU A 93 -15.87 -1.95 7.56
C GLU A 93 -14.95 -3.18 7.58
N ILE A 94 -14.04 -3.29 8.55
CA ILE A 94 -13.20 -4.47 8.69
C ILE A 94 -14.04 -5.73 8.92
N LYS A 95 -15.07 -5.66 9.77
CA LYS A 95 -15.99 -6.79 9.97
C LYS A 95 -16.65 -7.21 8.65
N ARG A 96 -17.13 -6.26 7.84
CA ARG A 96 -17.68 -6.54 6.50
C ARG A 96 -16.66 -7.21 5.57
N LEU A 97 -15.43 -6.72 5.57
CA LEU A 97 -14.34 -7.31 4.79
C LEU A 97 -14.03 -8.75 5.24
N LEU A 98 -14.07 -9.03 6.55
CA LEU A 98 -13.87 -10.37 7.07
C LEU A 98 -15.01 -11.32 6.70
N ILE A 99 -16.27 -10.87 6.77
CA ILE A 99 -17.43 -11.68 6.34
C ILE A 99 -17.30 -12.04 4.85
N SER A 100 -16.98 -11.05 4.00
CA SER A 100 -16.80 -11.33 2.57
C SER A 100 -15.60 -12.25 2.28
N LEU A 101 -14.53 -12.19 3.08
CA LEU A 101 -13.42 -13.13 2.98
C LEU A 101 -13.82 -14.55 3.37
N ASP A 102 -14.63 -14.70 4.42
CA ASP A 102 -15.14 -16.00 4.87
C ASP A 102 -16.03 -16.65 3.80
N GLU A 103 -16.95 -15.89 3.21
CA GLU A 103 -17.79 -16.33 2.10
C GLU A 103 -16.95 -16.78 0.88
N ILE A 104 -15.87 -16.06 0.57
CA ILE A 104 -14.96 -16.43 -0.52
C ILE A 104 -14.26 -17.75 -0.21
N HIS A 105 -13.76 -17.94 1.01
CA HIS A 105 -13.10 -19.19 1.39
C HIS A 105 -14.04 -20.38 1.34
N LYS A 106 -15.29 -20.22 1.82
CA LYS A 106 -16.30 -21.28 1.74
C LYS A 106 -16.57 -21.70 0.29
N ARG A 107 -16.63 -20.74 -0.64
CA ARG A 107 -16.80 -21.03 -2.07
C ARG A 107 -15.56 -21.68 -2.71
N GLU A 108 -14.36 -21.33 -2.25
CA GLU A 108 -13.12 -21.99 -2.69
C GLU A 108 -13.10 -23.46 -2.23
N GLU A 109 -13.49 -23.73 -0.97
CA GLU A 109 -13.58 -25.07 -0.39
C GLU A 109 -14.64 -25.94 -1.10
N GLU A 110 -15.86 -25.42 -1.31
CA GLU A 110 -16.91 -26.12 -2.06
C GLU A 110 -16.46 -26.50 -3.49
N ARG A 111 -15.68 -25.62 -4.14
CA ARG A 111 -15.12 -25.87 -5.47
C ARG A 111 -14.02 -26.93 -5.43
N GLU A 112 -13.15 -26.93 -4.44
CA GLU A 112 -12.12 -27.96 -4.26
C GLU A 112 -12.75 -29.34 -4.00
N GLU A 113 -13.79 -29.40 -3.17
CA GLU A 113 -14.57 -30.63 -2.94
C GLU A 113 -15.27 -31.12 -4.21
N GLU A 114 -15.81 -30.23 -5.04
CA GLU A 114 -16.39 -30.58 -6.33
C GLU A 114 -15.34 -31.15 -7.29
N ILE A 115 -14.18 -30.50 -7.40
CA ILE A 115 -13.05 -30.98 -8.22
C ILE A 115 -12.61 -32.36 -7.75
N GLN A 116 -12.47 -32.56 -6.43
CA GLN A 116 -12.09 -33.85 -5.86
C GLN A 116 -13.14 -34.93 -6.15
N ARG A 117 -14.44 -34.61 -6.02
CA ARG A 117 -15.54 -35.53 -6.37
C ARG A 117 -15.49 -35.92 -7.85
N VAL A 118 -15.27 -34.96 -8.75
CA VAL A 118 -15.15 -35.23 -10.20
C VAL A 118 -13.93 -36.09 -10.50
N CYS A 119 -12.76 -35.76 -9.94
CA CYS A 119 -11.52 -36.52 -10.14
C CYS A 119 -11.63 -37.95 -9.57
N CYS A 120 -12.14 -38.12 -8.36
CA CYS A 120 -12.36 -39.45 -7.76
C CYS A 120 -13.42 -40.25 -8.53
N GLY A 121 -14.46 -39.59 -9.04
CA GLY A 121 -15.47 -40.20 -9.89
C GLY A 121 -14.89 -40.72 -11.21
N MET A 122 -14.00 -39.93 -11.85
CA MET A 122 -13.27 -40.35 -13.05
C MET A 122 -12.33 -41.53 -12.76
N PHE A 123 -11.66 -41.54 -11.61
CA PHE A 123 -10.75 -42.61 -11.23
C PHE A 123 -11.50 -43.94 -10.94
N LYS A 124 -12.64 -43.88 -10.24
CA LYS A 124 -13.50 -45.05 -9.99
C LYS A 124 -14.05 -45.68 -11.28
N ARG A 125 -14.42 -44.86 -12.27
CA ARG A 125 -14.88 -45.37 -13.58
C ARG A 125 -13.77 -46.05 -14.38
N LYS A 126 -12.50 -45.74 -14.11
CA LYS A 126 -11.35 -46.30 -14.84
C LYS A 126 -10.78 -47.57 -14.21
N LEU A 127 -11.13 -47.87 -12.95
CA LEU A 127 -10.54 -48.96 -12.15
C LEU A 127 -11.47 -50.14 -11.82
N SER A 128 -12.74 -50.10 -12.22
CA SER A 128 -13.66 -51.21 -11.91
C SER A 128 -14.48 -51.65 -13.12
N PRO A 129 -14.05 -52.73 -13.80
CA PRO A 129 -15.02 -53.61 -14.45
C PRO A 129 -15.40 -54.84 -13.61
N ASN A 130 -14.55 -55.36 -12.71
CA ASN A 130 -14.68 -56.77 -12.26
C ASN A 130 -14.49 -57.09 -10.75
N LEU A 131 -14.72 -56.18 -9.81
CA LEU A 131 -14.75 -56.56 -8.37
C LEU A 131 -16.13 -56.34 -7.75
N GLU A 132 -16.99 -57.34 -7.88
CA GLU A 132 -18.18 -57.51 -7.02
C GLU A 132 -17.73 -58.12 -5.69
N PHE A 133 -17.49 -57.28 -4.68
CA PHE A 133 -17.26 -57.75 -3.32
C PHE A 133 -18.59 -57.72 -2.54
N SER A 134 -19.13 -58.91 -2.31
CA SER A 134 -20.34 -59.17 -1.52
C SER A 134 -20.02 -59.09 -0.03
N GLU A 135 -20.38 -57.99 0.63
CA GLU A 135 -20.43 -57.92 2.09
C GLU A 135 -21.85 -57.64 2.57
N ARG A 136 -22.56 -58.72 2.91
CA ARG A 136 -23.72 -58.71 3.80
C ARG A 136 -23.24 -59.03 5.22
N SER A 137 -23.28 -58.06 6.14
CA SER A 137 -23.37 -58.39 7.57
C SER A 137 -24.23 -57.39 8.34
N ASN A 138 -25.26 -57.93 8.97
CA ASN A 138 -26.24 -57.24 9.81
C ASN A 138 -25.67 -57.06 11.23
N SER A 139 -25.27 -55.83 11.59
CA SER A 139 -25.07 -55.43 13.00
C SER A 139 -25.29 -53.92 13.19
N GLY A 140 -26.50 -53.46 12.82
CA GLY A 140 -26.80 -52.06 12.55
C GLY A 140 -27.46 -51.23 13.67
N ARG A 141 -27.42 -51.60 14.96
CA ARG A 141 -28.21 -50.86 15.99
C ARG A 141 -27.45 -50.18 17.13
N SER A 142 -26.16 -50.45 17.34
CA SER A 142 -25.43 -49.84 18.47
C SER A 142 -24.37 -48.80 18.09
N ARG A 143 -24.14 -48.58 16.78
CA ARG A 143 -23.16 -47.60 16.27
C ARG A 143 -23.72 -46.18 16.13
N SER A 144 -25.05 -45.99 16.06
CA SER A 144 -25.66 -44.68 15.80
C SER A 144 -25.55 -43.72 16.99
N THR A 145 -25.77 -44.19 18.22
CA THR A 145 -25.72 -43.33 19.42
C THR A 145 -24.31 -42.85 19.77
N TYR A 146 -23.26 -43.67 19.55
CA TYR A 146 -21.88 -43.24 19.80
C TYR A 146 -21.42 -42.18 18.79
N PHE A 147 -21.87 -42.29 17.53
CA PHE A 147 -21.56 -41.33 16.48
C PHE A 147 -22.23 -39.97 16.73
N GLU A 148 -23.49 -39.96 17.17
CA GLU A 148 -24.21 -38.73 17.52
C GLU A 148 -23.55 -37.97 18.69
N VAL A 149 -23.09 -38.68 19.73
CA VAL A 149 -22.39 -38.07 20.87
C VAL A 149 -21.04 -37.48 20.49
N LEU A 150 -20.28 -38.16 19.62
CA LEU A 150 -19.02 -37.62 19.09
C LEU A 150 -19.25 -36.38 18.22
N GLN A 151 -20.30 -36.40 17.40
CA GLN A 151 -20.67 -35.26 16.56
C GLN A 151 -21.09 -34.04 17.40
N GLN A 152 -21.86 -34.25 18.47
CA GLN A 152 -22.21 -33.16 19.40
C GLN A 152 -21.00 -32.59 20.13
N ARG A 153 -20.06 -33.43 20.59
CA ARG A 153 -18.82 -32.95 21.24
C ARG A 153 -17.94 -32.14 20.29
N GLN A 154 -17.87 -32.55 19.02
CA GLN A 154 -17.15 -31.79 18.00
C GLN A 154 -17.77 -30.42 17.79
N VAL A 155 -19.10 -30.34 17.65
CA VAL A 155 -19.81 -29.06 17.48
C VAL A 155 -19.60 -28.12 18.67
N VAL A 156 -19.63 -28.62 19.91
CA VAL A 156 -19.38 -27.79 21.11
C VAL A 156 -17.93 -27.28 21.13
N ALA A 157 -16.95 -28.14 20.81
CA ALA A 157 -15.55 -27.72 20.72
C ALA A 157 -15.32 -26.68 19.61
N ASP A 158 -16.01 -26.82 18.48
CA ASP A 158 -15.95 -25.86 17.38
C ASP A 158 -16.57 -24.51 17.77
N ILE A 159 -17.69 -24.51 18.51
CA ILE A 159 -18.33 -23.28 19.02
C ILE A 159 -17.42 -22.58 20.04
N GLU A 160 -16.84 -23.31 21.00
CA GLU A 160 -15.90 -22.76 21.98
C GLU A 160 -14.66 -22.18 21.28
N ALA A 161 -14.13 -22.85 20.25
CA ALA A 161 -13.03 -22.33 19.45
C ALA A 161 -13.41 -21.04 18.71
N ILE A 162 -14.65 -20.93 18.19
CA ILE A 162 -15.17 -19.71 17.55
C ILE A 162 -15.28 -18.57 18.56
N GLU A 163 -15.82 -18.81 19.75
CA GLU A 163 -15.98 -17.78 20.79
C GLU A 163 -14.62 -17.27 21.30
N VAL A 164 -13.67 -18.17 21.56
CA VAL A 164 -12.30 -17.81 21.95
C VAL A 164 -11.63 -16.98 20.86
N ASN A 165 -11.80 -17.33 19.59
CA ASN A 165 -11.27 -16.57 18.47
C ASN A 165 -11.88 -15.16 18.35
N MET A 166 -13.16 -14.99 18.68
CA MET A 166 -13.84 -13.69 18.64
C MET A 166 -13.37 -12.73 19.75
N ALA A 167 -13.01 -13.26 20.92
CA ALA A 167 -12.49 -12.46 22.04
C ALA A 167 -11.18 -11.75 21.68
N ASP A 168 -10.30 -12.42 20.93
CA ASP A 168 -9.02 -11.84 20.47
C ASP A 168 -9.17 -11.01 19.18
N LEU A 169 -10.22 -11.26 18.39
CA LEU A 169 -10.46 -10.56 17.14
C LEU A 169 -10.74 -9.08 17.38
N ILE A 170 -11.70 -8.72 18.24
CA ILE A 170 -12.13 -7.32 18.43
C ILE A 170 -10.97 -6.40 18.88
N PRO A 171 -10.15 -6.75 19.90
CA PRO A 171 -8.99 -5.96 20.29
C PRO A 171 -7.97 -5.82 19.15
N THR A 172 -7.79 -6.88 18.37
CA THR A 172 -6.89 -6.87 17.20
C THR A 172 -7.39 -5.90 16.14
N LEU A 173 -8.69 -5.92 15.84
CA LEU A 173 -9.30 -4.99 14.90
C LEU A 173 -9.16 -3.54 15.35
N LYS A 174 -9.40 -3.25 16.63
CA LYS A 174 -9.18 -1.93 17.23
C LYS A 174 -7.73 -1.48 17.06
N ALA A 175 -6.77 -2.34 17.38
CA ALA A 175 -5.34 -2.03 17.25
C ALA A 175 -4.95 -1.74 15.79
N VAL A 176 -5.42 -2.56 14.84
CA VAL A 176 -5.16 -2.38 13.41
C VAL A 176 -5.80 -1.10 12.88
N SER A 177 -7.05 -0.80 13.26
CA SER A 177 -7.75 0.43 12.89
C SER A 177 -7.01 1.67 13.39
N ASN A 178 -6.63 1.69 14.67
CA ASN A 178 -5.89 2.79 15.29
C ASN A 178 -4.53 3.00 14.64
N TYR A 179 -3.82 1.91 14.35
CA TYR A 179 -2.55 1.94 13.64
C TYR A 179 -2.74 2.54 12.24
N ALA A 180 -3.70 2.05 11.46
CA ALA A 180 -3.93 2.50 10.09
C ALA A 180 -4.32 3.99 10.04
N LEU A 181 -5.20 4.44 10.92
CA LEU A 181 -5.59 5.86 11.07
C LEU A 181 -4.39 6.75 11.42
N SER A 182 -3.57 6.33 12.37
CA SER A 182 -2.39 7.08 12.79
C SER A 182 -1.32 7.12 11.69
N LEU A 183 -1.12 5.99 10.99
CA LEU A 183 -0.24 5.90 9.83
C LEU A 183 -0.68 6.85 8.72
N HIS A 184 -1.99 6.89 8.43
CA HIS A 184 -2.56 7.83 7.47
C HIS A 184 -2.29 9.28 7.90
N LYS A 185 -2.64 9.66 9.13
CA LYS A 185 -2.38 11.00 9.69
C LYS A 185 -0.91 11.40 9.59
N CYS A 186 0.02 10.44 9.74
CA CYS A 186 1.45 10.69 9.56
C CYS A 186 1.84 10.87 8.07
N CYS A 187 1.36 9.99 7.19
CA CYS A 187 1.66 10.05 5.77
C CYS A 187 1.07 11.28 5.08
N ILE A 188 -0.12 11.75 5.49
CA ILE A 188 -0.77 12.90 4.85
C ILE A 188 -0.01 14.21 5.03
N LYS A 189 0.82 14.31 6.09
CA LYS A 189 1.67 15.49 6.34
C LYS A 189 2.67 15.73 5.20
N ASN A 190 2.95 14.69 4.42
CA ASN A 190 3.95 14.71 3.35
C ASN A 190 3.31 14.63 1.94
N VAL A 191 2.07 15.09 1.80
CA VAL A 191 1.30 14.99 0.56
C VAL A 191 1.60 16.12 -0.42
N GLY A 192 1.68 15.78 -1.71
CA GLY A 192 1.74 16.74 -2.80
C GLY A 192 3.08 17.47 -2.96
N LEU A 193 3.04 18.63 -3.63
CA LEU A 193 4.23 19.47 -3.85
C LEU A 193 4.60 20.31 -2.63
N ASP A 194 3.76 20.34 -1.59
CA ASP A 194 3.99 21.18 -0.41
C ASP A 194 5.04 20.56 0.53
N HIS A 195 5.40 19.30 0.32
CA HIS A 195 6.54 18.68 0.99
C HIS A 195 7.84 19.39 0.61
N GLY A 196 8.63 19.79 1.62
CA GLY A 196 9.82 20.65 1.45
C GLY A 196 10.79 20.17 0.37
N LYS A 197 11.08 18.87 0.31
CA LYS A 197 11.95 18.31 -0.75
C LYS A 197 11.31 18.37 -2.13
N VAL A 198 10.02 18.06 -2.25
CA VAL A 198 9.34 18.09 -3.55
C VAL A 198 9.27 19.54 -4.04
N LYS A 199 8.88 20.47 -3.18
CA LYS A 199 8.94 21.92 -3.46
C LYS A 199 10.32 22.36 -3.91
N GLU A 200 11.36 21.94 -3.19
CA GLU A 200 12.73 22.30 -3.52
C GLU A 200 13.17 21.77 -4.89
N TYR A 201 13.01 20.48 -5.15
CA TYR A 201 13.48 19.88 -6.40
C TYR A 201 12.62 20.28 -7.60
N TRP A 202 11.30 20.36 -7.42
CA TRP A 202 10.36 20.56 -8.54
C TRP A 202 9.94 21.99 -8.78
N LEU A 203 9.70 22.76 -7.72
CA LEU A 203 9.28 24.16 -7.88
C LEU A 203 10.48 25.11 -7.93
N ASN A 204 11.57 24.79 -7.22
CA ASN A 204 12.74 25.68 -7.19
C ASN A 204 13.86 25.24 -8.15
N ARG A 205 14.30 23.97 -8.12
CA ARG A 205 15.46 23.52 -8.92
C ARG A 205 15.09 23.16 -10.36
N GLY A 206 13.96 22.50 -10.60
CA GLY A 206 13.51 22.09 -11.92
C GLY A 206 13.42 23.24 -12.93
N PRO A 207 12.67 24.32 -12.63
CA PRO A 207 12.58 25.49 -13.50
C PRO A 207 13.94 26.17 -13.70
N ARG A 208 14.81 26.19 -12.69
CA ARG A 208 16.18 26.73 -12.83
C ARG A 208 16.99 25.89 -13.81
N MET A 209 16.98 24.56 -13.68
CA MET A 209 17.68 23.68 -14.63
C MET A 209 17.14 23.83 -16.05
N ALA A 210 15.82 23.88 -16.22
CA ALA A 210 15.21 24.12 -17.54
C ALA A 210 15.62 25.48 -18.12
N ALA A 211 15.63 26.54 -17.29
CA ALA A 211 16.08 27.87 -17.70
C ALA A 211 17.56 27.89 -18.07
N THR A 212 18.43 27.27 -17.27
CA THR A 212 19.88 27.15 -17.56
C THR A 212 20.12 26.40 -18.86
N MET A 213 19.39 25.30 -19.10
CA MET A 213 19.48 24.56 -20.36
C MET A 213 19.03 25.38 -21.55
N LEU A 214 17.94 26.15 -21.41
CA LEU A 214 17.46 27.07 -22.44
C LEU A 214 18.49 28.15 -22.75
N VAL A 215 19.05 28.80 -21.73
CA VAL A 215 20.07 29.84 -21.89
C VAL A 215 21.33 29.27 -22.55
N TYR A 216 21.80 28.10 -22.10
CA TYR A 216 22.96 27.43 -22.68
C TYR A 216 22.73 27.07 -24.15
N THR A 217 21.53 26.60 -24.48
CA THR A 217 21.11 26.28 -25.85
C THR A 217 21.10 27.53 -26.74
N LEU A 218 20.49 28.63 -26.27
CA LEU A 218 20.46 29.90 -27.00
C LEU A 218 21.86 30.48 -27.18
N TYR A 219 22.68 30.45 -26.13
CA TYR A 219 24.07 30.88 -26.20
C TYR A 219 24.87 30.08 -27.22
N SER A 220 24.75 28.75 -27.19
CA SER A 220 25.41 27.86 -28.15
C SER A 220 24.99 28.19 -29.58
N PHE A 221 23.70 28.43 -29.81
CA PHE A 221 23.17 28.82 -31.11
C PHE A 221 23.73 30.17 -31.58
N ILE A 222 23.80 31.19 -30.71
CA ILE A 222 24.33 32.51 -31.04
C ILE A 222 25.82 32.44 -31.41
N ILE A 223 26.65 31.76 -30.61
CA ILE A 223 28.09 31.60 -30.90
C ILE A 223 28.31 30.91 -32.25
N THR A 224 27.48 29.91 -32.52
CA THR A 224 27.53 29.14 -33.76
C THR A 224 27.15 29.99 -34.98
N GLU A 225 26.19 30.90 -34.84
CA GLU A 225 25.82 31.83 -35.90
C GLU A 225 26.91 32.90 -36.12
N LEU A 226 27.48 33.44 -35.04
CA LEU A 226 28.53 34.47 -35.09
C LEU A 226 29.84 33.98 -35.71
N THR A 227 30.13 32.69 -35.62
CA THR A 227 31.30 32.08 -36.25
C THR A 227 31.15 31.89 -37.77
N GLY A 228 29.96 32.19 -38.33
CA GLY A 228 29.73 32.31 -39.78
C GLY A 228 29.85 31.01 -40.58
N SER A 229 30.05 29.87 -39.92
CA SER A 229 30.40 28.61 -40.58
C SER A 229 29.23 27.66 -40.80
N MET A 230 27.98 28.06 -40.50
CA MET A 230 26.83 27.14 -40.55
C MET A 230 25.98 27.28 -41.80
N THR A 231 25.84 26.15 -42.51
CA THR A 231 24.83 26.00 -43.56
C THR A 231 23.42 25.97 -42.95
N PHE A 232 22.39 26.17 -43.77
CA PHE A 232 21.00 26.07 -43.31
C PHE A 232 20.67 24.70 -42.70
N SER A 233 21.26 23.62 -43.24
CA SER A 233 21.09 22.26 -42.73
C SER A 233 21.62 22.11 -41.30
N ASP A 234 22.78 22.72 -41.02
CA ASP A 234 23.41 22.67 -39.70
C ASP A 234 22.59 23.43 -38.65
N ARG A 235 21.96 24.54 -39.04
CA ARG A 235 21.06 25.30 -38.18
C ARG A 235 19.84 24.46 -37.76
N ILE A 236 19.20 23.80 -38.73
CA ILE A 236 18.07 22.91 -38.45
C ILE A 236 18.51 21.79 -37.50
N ARG A 237 19.64 21.13 -37.79
CA ARG A 237 20.16 20.05 -36.94
C ARG A 237 20.42 20.53 -35.52
N THR A 238 21.01 21.71 -35.35
CA THR A 238 21.29 22.32 -34.03
C THR A 238 20.00 22.59 -33.26
N VAL A 239 18.99 23.17 -33.91
CA VAL A 239 17.67 23.43 -33.30
C VAL A 239 16.98 22.13 -32.91
N LEU A 240 17.06 21.08 -33.74
CA LEU A 240 16.49 19.77 -33.41
C LEU A 240 17.18 19.12 -32.21
N ILE A 241 18.52 19.12 -32.16
CA ILE A 241 19.29 18.57 -31.04
C ILE A 241 18.97 19.33 -29.75
N ALA A 242 18.94 20.66 -29.82
CA ALA A 242 18.52 21.54 -28.73
C ALA A 242 17.12 21.22 -28.22
N GLY A 243 16.14 21.10 -29.13
CA GLY A 243 14.77 20.73 -28.80
C GLY A 243 14.69 19.36 -28.11
N MET A 244 15.42 18.36 -28.62
CA MET A 244 15.51 17.03 -28.02
C MET A 244 16.17 17.07 -26.64
N ALA A 245 17.23 17.85 -26.44
CA ALA A 245 17.90 17.99 -25.15
C ALA A 245 16.97 18.62 -24.09
N ILE A 246 16.22 19.65 -24.46
CA ILE A 246 15.20 20.26 -23.60
C ILE A 246 14.10 19.25 -23.26
N LEU A 247 13.64 18.48 -24.25
CA LEU A 247 12.63 17.43 -24.04
C LEU A 247 13.12 16.34 -23.07
N VAL A 248 14.37 15.87 -23.23
CA VAL A 248 15.01 14.92 -22.31
C VAL A 248 15.12 15.49 -20.90
N ALA A 249 15.46 16.77 -20.75
CA ALA A 249 15.51 17.42 -19.45
C ALA A 249 14.13 17.45 -18.77
N PHE A 250 13.06 17.76 -19.51
CA PHE A 250 11.69 17.69 -19.00
C PHE A 250 11.26 16.26 -18.67
N PHE A 251 11.66 15.28 -19.48
CA PHE A 251 11.41 13.87 -19.22
C PHE A 251 12.10 13.41 -17.93
N MET A 252 13.39 13.70 -17.76
CA MET A 252 14.11 13.39 -16.52
C MET A 252 13.51 14.10 -15.30
N LEU A 253 13.06 15.35 -15.47
CA LEU A 253 12.35 16.06 -14.42
C LEU A 253 11.10 15.26 -14.04
N TYR A 254 10.24 14.92 -15.02
CA TYR A 254 9.01 14.15 -14.84
C TYR A 254 9.18 12.89 -14.02
N PHE A 255 10.16 12.03 -14.35
CA PHE A 255 10.41 10.79 -13.61
C PHE A 255 10.94 10.99 -12.20
N ARG A 256 11.57 12.14 -11.90
CA ARG A 256 11.99 12.46 -10.52
C ARG A 256 10.83 12.84 -9.60
N LEU A 257 9.66 13.26 -10.12
CA LEU A 257 8.49 13.56 -9.27
C LEU A 257 7.99 12.34 -8.50
N PRO A 258 7.61 11.23 -9.17
CA PRO A 258 7.11 10.07 -8.48
C PRO A 258 8.15 9.52 -7.50
N ASP A 259 9.44 9.52 -7.85
CA ASP A 259 10.51 9.06 -6.96
C ASP A 259 10.62 9.90 -5.68
N ALA A 260 10.58 11.24 -5.80
CA ALA A 260 10.65 12.13 -4.66
C ALA A 260 9.43 12.00 -3.73
N ILE A 261 8.23 11.86 -4.32
CA ILE A 261 6.98 11.63 -3.57
C ILE A 261 7.01 10.26 -2.88
N SER A 262 7.36 9.22 -3.63
CA SER A 262 7.47 7.84 -3.14
C SER A 262 8.44 7.74 -1.98
N SER A 263 9.64 8.30 -2.11
CA SER A 263 10.67 8.30 -1.07
C SER A 263 10.20 9.00 0.22
N SER A 264 9.50 10.13 0.09
CA SER A 264 8.99 10.88 1.25
C SER A 264 7.90 10.12 2.01
N ILE A 265 6.90 9.60 1.29
CA ILE A 265 5.82 8.81 1.88
C ILE A 265 6.37 7.51 2.49
N CYS A 266 7.30 6.83 1.78
CA CYS A 266 7.96 5.62 2.25
C CYS A 266 8.67 5.85 3.58
N ARG A 267 9.48 6.91 3.68
CA ARG A 267 10.21 7.26 4.91
C ARG A 267 9.24 7.52 6.05
N SER A 268 8.23 8.35 5.83
CA SER A 268 7.24 8.71 6.86
C SER A 268 6.48 7.47 7.39
N ALA A 269 6.06 6.59 6.47
CA ALA A 269 5.39 5.35 6.81
C ALA A 269 6.32 4.36 7.52
N HIS A 270 7.58 4.28 7.10
CA HIS A 270 8.60 3.44 7.72
C HIS A 270 8.90 3.88 9.14
N ASP A 271 9.18 5.16 9.35
CA ASP A 271 9.58 5.71 10.64
C ASP A 271 8.44 5.56 11.65
N PHE A 272 7.19 5.86 11.23
CA PHE A 272 6.00 5.60 12.04
C PHE A 272 5.83 4.11 12.39
N TYR A 273 6.07 3.21 11.43
CA TYR A 273 6.01 1.77 11.68
C TYR A 273 7.06 1.32 12.71
N VAL A 274 8.30 1.80 12.60
CA VAL A 274 9.38 1.46 13.53
C VAL A 274 9.04 1.94 14.94
N GLU A 275 8.62 3.20 15.07
CA GLU A 275 8.21 3.79 16.35
C GLU A 275 7.06 3.02 17.00
N THR A 276 6.01 2.72 16.22
CA THR A 276 4.82 2.03 16.76
C THR A 276 5.12 0.58 17.11
N LYS A 277 5.95 -0.10 16.31
CA LYS A 277 6.41 -1.46 16.59
C LYS A 277 7.25 -1.52 17.87
N GLU A 278 7.96 -0.48 18.24
CA GLU A 278 8.65 -0.49 19.53
C GLU A 278 7.62 -0.38 20.66
N LYS A 279 6.75 0.64 20.61
CA LYS A 279 5.74 0.91 21.64
C LYS A 279 4.79 -0.26 21.91
N ASP A 280 4.21 -0.83 20.85
CA ASP A 280 3.18 -1.88 20.95
C ASP A 280 3.73 -3.19 21.54
N PHE A 281 4.99 -3.52 21.22
CA PHE A 281 5.61 -4.77 21.66
C PHE A 281 6.23 -4.65 23.06
N TYR A 282 6.62 -3.43 23.46
CA TYR A 282 6.90 -3.12 24.86
C TYR A 282 5.63 -3.25 25.71
N ALA A 283 4.51 -2.68 25.26
CA ALA A 283 3.23 -2.76 25.97
C ALA A 283 2.73 -4.21 26.13
N ALA A 284 2.98 -5.06 25.13
CA ALA A 284 2.64 -6.49 25.18
C ALA A 284 3.61 -7.35 26.01
N GLY A 285 4.68 -6.78 26.59
CA GLY A 285 5.68 -7.53 27.36
C GLY A 285 6.54 -8.50 26.54
N VAL A 286 6.46 -8.45 25.20
CA VAL A 286 7.15 -9.38 24.28
C VAL A 286 8.64 -9.05 24.16
N ILE A 287 9.00 -7.77 24.31
CA ILE A 287 10.39 -7.33 24.28
C ILE A 287 10.82 -7.02 25.71
N SER A 288 11.52 -7.97 26.35
CA SER A 288 12.35 -7.62 27.50
C SER A 288 13.52 -6.78 26.99
N ILE A 289 13.81 -5.69 27.69
CA ILE A 289 14.80 -4.69 27.31
C ILE A 289 16.18 -5.37 27.21
N ARG A 290 16.54 -5.86 26.02
CA ARG A 290 17.94 -6.00 25.63
C ARG A 290 18.33 -4.65 25.05
N ARG A 291 18.50 -3.65 25.93
CA ARG A 291 19.17 -2.38 25.62
C ARG A 291 20.46 -2.78 24.91
N ARG A 292 20.50 -2.65 23.58
CA ARG A 292 21.79 -2.44 22.91
C ARG A 292 22.33 -1.19 23.57
N GLY A 293 23.46 -1.34 24.24
CA GLY A 293 24.12 -0.26 24.95
C GLY A 293 24.46 0.84 23.96
N ASP A 294 23.60 1.85 23.89
CA ASP A 294 24.02 3.19 23.57
C ASP A 294 24.34 3.85 24.91
N SER A 295 25.54 3.55 25.40
CA SER A 295 26.36 4.56 26.05
C SER A 295 26.76 5.57 24.97
N PHE A 296 25.81 6.43 24.58
CA PHE A 296 26.15 7.76 24.11
C PHE A 296 26.25 8.62 25.37
N ASN A 297 27.39 8.49 26.06
CA ASN A 297 27.92 9.59 26.83
C ASN A 297 28.58 10.53 25.82
N ASP A 298 28.17 11.79 25.90
CA ASP A 298 28.76 13.03 25.37
C ASP A 298 28.84 13.24 23.85
#